data_AF-A0A840A5Z4-F1
#
_entry.id   AF-A0A840A5Z4-F1
#
_cell.length_a   1.000
_cell.length_b   1.000
_cell.length_c   1.000
_cell.angle_alpha   90.00
_cell.angle_beta   90.00
_cell.angle_gamma   90.00
#
_symmetry.space_group_name_H-M   'P 1'
#
loop_
_entity.id
_entity.type
_entity.pdbx_description
1 polymer ?
#
loop_
_entity_poly.entity_id
_entity_poly.type
_entity_poly.pdbx_seq_one_letter_code
_entity_poly.pdbx_strand_id
1 'polypeptide(L)' 'MTAYIVYLKSDAAAAYEVAFCETDAEAREWADAIVTLTPGFELAAIQRTRAGRPETLASH' A
#
# COMPACT_ATOMS: atom_id res chain seq x y z
N MET A 1 -4.50 -12.83 -9.33
CA MET A 1 -4.92 -11.56 -8.72
C MET A 1 -4.75 -11.67 -7.21
N THR A 2 -3.90 -10.83 -6.63
CA THR A 2 -3.61 -10.81 -5.19
C THR A 2 -4.10 -9.49 -4.61
N ALA A 3 -4.68 -9.51 -3.41
CA ALA A 3 -5.07 -8.27 -2.74
C ALA A 3 -3.87 -7.69 -1.97
N TYR A 4 -3.69 -6.39 -2.10
CA TYR A 4 -2.68 -5.60 -1.42
C TYR A 4 -3.35 -4.52 -0.59
N ILE A 5 -2.83 -4.29 0.61
CA ILE A 5 -3.24 -3.19 1.48
C ILE A 5 -2.08 -2.20 1.51
N VAL A 6 -2.33 -1.00 1.01
CA VAL A 6 -1.40 0.13 1.02
C VAL A 6 -1.71 0.98 2.24
N TYR A 7 -0.76 1.09 3.16
CA TYR A 7 -0.88 1.92 4.35
C TYR A 7 -0.18 3.25 4.13
N LEU A 8 -0.90 4.32 4.42
CA LEU A 8 -0.43 5.69 4.30
C LEU A 8 -0.42 6.34 5.68
N LYS A 9 0.62 7.12 5.97
CA LYS A 9 0.74 7.87 7.22
C LYS A 9 1.01 9.34 6.93
N SER A 10 0.54 10.19 7.82
CA SER A 10 0.90 11.60 7.94
C SER A 10 1.14 11.91 9.41
N ASP A 11 1.64 13.09 9.75
CA ASP A 11 1.82 13.51 11.14
C ASP A 11 0.50 13.55 11.93
N ALA A 12 -0.65 13.72 11.26
CA ALA A 12 -1.95 13.92 11.90
C ALA A 12 -2.92 12.73 11.74
N ALA A 13 -2.68 11.82 10.78
CA ALA A 13 -3.63 10.77 10.42
C ALA A 13 -2.97 9.55 9.77
N ALA A 14 -3.62 8.39 9.92
CA ALA A 14 -3.33 7.18 9.17
C ALA A 14 -4.49 6.85 8.22
N ALA A 15 -4.17 6.37 7.02
CA ALA A 15 -5.13 5.92 6.03
C ALA A 15 -4.68 4.58 5.43
N TYR A 16 -5.61 3.85 4.84
CA TYR A 16 -5.28 2.65 4.07
C TYR A 16 -6.14 2.57 2.81
N GLU A 17 -5.58 1.98 1.77
CA GLU A 17 -6.25 1.70 0.51
C GLU A 17 -6.05 0.22 0.16
N VAL A 18 -7.04 -0.41 -0.45
CA VAL A 18 -6.96 -1.81 -0.89
C VAL A 18 -6.98 -1.87 -2.41
N ALA A 19 -5.98 -2.53 -2.99
CA ALA A 19 -5.87 -2.71 -4.42
C ALA A 19 -5.71 -4.20 -4.76
N PHE A 20 -6.26 -4.61 -5.89
CA PHE A 20 -6.01 -5.95 -6.43
C PHE A 20 -5.04 -5.84 -7.59
N CYS A 21 -3.84 -6.38 -7.41
CA CYS A 21 -2.79 -6.32 -8.43
C CYS A 21 -2.39 -7.74 -8.84
N GLU A 22 -1.86 -7.88 -10.05
CA GLU A 22 -1.29 -9.12 -10.56
C GLU A 22 0.10 -9.37 -9.99
N THR A 23 0.88 -8.30 -9.77
CA THR A 23 2.27 -8.37 -9.31
C THR A 23 2.56 -7.44 -8.12
N ASP A 24 3.65 -7.71 -7.40
CA ASP A 24 4.12 -6.84 -6.32
C ASP A 24 4.60 -5.46 -6.87
N ALA A 25 5.08 -5.42 -8.13
CA ALA A 25 5.52 -4.20 -8.79
C ALA A 25 4.34 -3.26 -9.10
N GLU A 26 3.25 -3.81 -9.64
CA GLU A 26 2.03 -3.06 -9.90
C GLU A 26 1.43 -2.49 -8.60
N ALA A 27 1.46 -3.25 -7.50
CA ALA A 27 1.04 -2.75 -6.20
C ALA A 27 1.90 -1.57 -5.72
N ARG A 28 3.19 -1.56 -6.07
CA ARG A 28 4.09 -0.44 -5.75
C ARG A 28 3.79 0.79 -6.60
N GLU A 29 3.63 0.62 -7.90
CA GLU A 29 3.24 1.70 -8.82
C GLU A 29 1.92 2.35 -8.38
N TRP A 30 0.95 1.54 -7.94
CA TRP A 30 -0.31 2.03 -7.39
C TRP A 30 -0.10 2.82 -6.09
N ALA A 31 0.71 2.31 -5.16
CA ALA A 31 1.01 3.01 -3.92
C ALA A 31 1.69 4.37 -4.17
N ASP A 32 2.64 4.43 -5.09
CA ASP A 32 3.34 5.66 -5.46
C ASP A 32 2.38 6.66 -6.14
N ALA A 33 1.43 6.18 -6.95
CA ALA A 33 0.37 7.00 -7.52
C ALA A 33 -0.55 7.59 -6.45
N ILE A 34 -0.95 6.80 -5.44
CA ILE A 34 -1.79 7.29 -4.34
C ILE A 34 -1.05 8.37 -3.56
N VAL A 35 0.21 8.14 -3.16
CA VAL A 35 1.02 9.14 -2.45
C VAL A 35 1.09 10.46 -3.23
N THR A 36 1.25 10.39 -4.55
CA THR A 36 1.26 11.57 -5.43
C THR A 36 -0.08 12.33 -5.40
N LEU A 37 -1.20 11.60 -5.30
CA LEU A 37 -2.56 12.16 -5.25
C LEU A 37 -2.99 12.61 -3.85
N THR A 38 -2.28 12.21 -2.80
CA THR A 38 -2.57 12.57 -1.40
C THR A 38 -1.43 13.36 -0.77
N PRO A 39 -1.27 14.66 -1.09
CA PRO A 39 -0.23 15.49 -0.49
C PRO A 39 -0.26 15.47 1.04
N GLY A 40 0.91 15.32 1.66
CA GLY A 40 1.05 15.24 3.11
C GLY A 40 0.90 13.84 3.70
N PHE A 41 0.56 12.85 2.88
CA PHE A 41 0.67 11.43 3.24
C PHE A 41 1.92 10.81 2.61
N GLU A 42 2.53 9.87 3.33
CA GLU A 42 3.66 9.06 2.92
C GLU A 42 3.29 7.58 2.94
N LEU A 43 3.93 6.79 2.07
CA LEU A 43 3.80 5.35 2.10
C LEU A 43 4.43 4.77 3.37
N ALA A 44 3.63 4.14 4.22
CA ALA A 44 4.10 3.47 5.44
C ALA A 44 4.42 1.99 5.18
N ALA A 45 3.53 1.28 4.50
CA ALA A 45 3.72 -0.14 4.20
C ALA A 45 2.84 -0.59 3.03
N ILE A 46 3.24 -1.68 2.38
CA ILE A 46 2.39 -2.45 1.48
C ILE A 46 2.32 -3.88 2.03
N GLN A 47 1.12 -4.37 2.29
CA GLN A 47 0.90 -5.75 2.71
C GLN A 47 0.26 -6.55 1.58
N ARG A 48 0.86 -7.67 1.24
CA ARG A 48 0.28 -8.66 0.36
C ARG A 48 -0.58 -9.62 1.16
N THR A 49 -1.81 -9.84 0.74
CA THR A 49 -2.69 -10.86 1.35
C THR A 49 -2.76 -12.09 0.45
N ARG A 50 -2.02 -13.13 0.80
CA ARG A 50 -2.19 -14.47 0.19
C ARG A 50 -2.87 -15.36 1.22
N ALA A 51 -4.05 -15.89 0.84
CA ALA A 51 -4.74 -16.95 1.58
C ALA A 51 -4.79 -16.76 3.12
N GLY A 52 -5.12 -15.55 3.58
CA GLY A 52 -5.33 -15.25 5.01
C GLY A 52 -4.07 -14.94 5.83
N ARG A 53 -2.88 -14.82 5.23
CA ARG A 53 -1.69 -14.25 5.91
C ARG A 53 -1.23 -12.96 5.22
N PRO A 54 -1.16 -11.83 5.95
CA PRO A 54 -0.52 -10.63 5.45
C PRO A 54 1.01 -10.80 5.48
N GLU A 55 1.67 -10.48 4.37
CA GLU A 55 3.13 -10.40 4.26
C GLU A 55 3.51 -8.95 3.90
N THR A 56 4.39 -8.34 4.68
CA THR A 56 4.85 -6.96 4.42
C THR A 56 5.89 -6.96 3.32
N LEU A 57 5.64 -6.20 2.25
CA LEU A 57 6.55 -6.05 1.11
C LEU A 57 7.55 -4.90 1.30
N ALA A 58 7.17 -3.86 2.03
CA ALA A 58 8.04 -2.71 2.30
C ALA A 58 7.73 -2.08 3.67
N SER A 59 8.78 -1.75 4.41
CA SER A 59 8.75 -0.89 5.59
C SER A 59 9.93 0.06 5.44
N HIS A 60 9.67 1.35 5.26
CA HIS A 60 10.70 2.39 5.24
C HIS A 60 10.50 3.33 6.42
#